data_AF-A0A095A1V4-F1
#
_entry.id   AF-A0A095A1V4-F1
#
_cell.length_a   1.000
_cell.length_b   1.000
_cell.length_c   1.000
_cell.angle_alpha   90.00
_cell.angle_beta   90.00
_cell.angle_gamma   90.00
#
_symmetry.space_group_name_H-M   'P 1'
#
loop_
_entity.id
_entity.type
_entity.pdbx_description
1 polymer ?
#
loop_
_entity_poly.entity_id
_entity_poly.type
_entity_poly.pdbx_seq_one_letter_code
_entity_poly.pdbx_strand_id
1 'polypeptide(L)'
;MNLITFTYKQIIFYLIYLFYWIIHLFTFYHCFQYFNDLPEIKIYENLTIGQVIIKDIRSLLGVSKSNYIQLSPSSLTQFFRLDNITGNIYSISSIDLETSNLCNMEKSCCHNYQYEQLSNDLMNNQYSINQLNDNDDDTEELSNDLNHIIDNHVLKQKYQCKLTTFILASTDHDMRISPISKLHINIIDLNDNPPQFNIVSDDSMNSQSNLIYLSFLEGSLGVHTKHDLPRAFDADVSPINRVKNYLIEWDEIIHNSHQSSSLSTMTYTNDQIWSKLGPFRLIYTKSIENLVIQLDEELDREKQSIYKLRLIAQDGGDLRGSIQLIIEVDDVNEFPPIFVDSNDFN
;
A
#
# COMPACT_ATOMS: atom_id res chain seq x y z
N MET A 1 -62.08 36.39 -8.66
CA MET A 1 -61.35 36.40 -7.36
C MET A 1 -62.34 36.03 -6.27
N ASN A 2 -62.38 34.76 -5.86
CA ASN A 2 -63.19 34.35 -4.71
C ASN A 2 -62.36 34.60 -3.44
N LEU A 3 -62.70 35.66 -2.72
CA LEU A 3 -62.16 35.93 -1.39
C LEU A 3 -62.83 34.97 -0.41
N ILE A 4 -62.09 33.92 -0.04
CA ILE A 4 -62.47 33.03 1.06
C ILE A 4 -62.37 33.85 2.34
N THR A 5 -63.52 34.17 2.96
CA THR A 5 -63.57 34.85 4.25
C THR A 5 -63.62 33.80 5.35
N PHE A 6 -62.53 33.70 6.11
CA PHE A 6 -62.47 32.81 7.26
C PHE A 6 -63.16 33.44 8.45
N THR A 7 -63.96 32.65 9.17
CA THR A 7 -64.54 33.09 10.44
C THR A 7 -63.45 33.21 11.52
N TYR A 8 -63.64 34.08 12.51
CA TYR A 8 -62.67 34.29 13.60
C TYR A 8 -62.24 32.99 14.29
N LYS A 9 -63.17 32.03 14.46
CA LYS A 9 -62.88 30.70 15.01
C LYS A 9 -61.97 29.84 14.12
N GLN A 10 -62.12 29.92 12.79
CA GLN A 10 -61.26 29.20 11.86
C GLN A 10 -59.83 29.76 11.87
N ILE A 11 -59.68 31.08 11.96
CA ILE A 11 -58.36 31.73 12.06
C ILE A 11 -57.63 31.27 13.33
N ILE A 12 -58.31 31.23 14.48
CA ILE A 12 -57.72 30.73 15.73
C ILE A 12 -57.30 29.27 15.61
N PHE A 13 -58.13 28.41 15.00
CA PHE A 13 -57.81 27.00 14.80
C PHE A 13 -56.54 26.81 13.96
N TYR A 14 -56.42 27.55 12.84
CA TYR A 14 -55.22 27.48 11.99
C TYR A 14 -53.97 28.04 12.68
N LEU A 15 -54.09 29.08 13.50
CA LEU A 15 -52.97 29.61 14.28
C LEU A 15 -52.47 28.62 15.34
N ILE A 16 -53.38 27.94 16.04
CA ILE A 16 -53.02 26.90 17.01
C ILE A 16 -52.37 25.71 16.29
N TYR A 17 -52.91 25.30 15.15
CA TYR A 17 -52.36 24.22 14.34
C TYR A 17 -50.96 24.56 13.79
N LEU A 18 -50.77 25.79 13.31
CA LEU A 18 -49.47 26.30 12.87
C LEU A 18 -48.47 26.33 14.04
N PHE A 19 -48.88 26.80 15.21
CA PHE A 19 -48.02 26.86 16.39
C PHE A 19 -47.63 25.46 16.89
N TYR A 20 -48.57 24.50 16.86
CA TYR A 20 -48.29 23.10 17.15
C TYR A 20 -47.26 22.53 16.17
N TRP A 21 -47.41 22.80 14.86
CA TRP A 21 -46.44 22.38 13.85
C TRP A 21 -45.09 23.06 13.98
N ILE A 22 -45.04 24.33 14.38
CA ILE A 22 -43.79 25.05 14.66
C ILE A 22 -43.08 24.41 15.86
N ILE A 23 -43.80 24.11 16.95
CA ILE A 23 -43.23 23.39 18.10
C ILE A 23 -42.76 21.99 17.70
N HIS A 24 -43.53 21.28 16.87
CA HIS A 24 -43.15 19.96 16.35
C HIS A 24 -41.90 20.04 15.46
N LEU A 25 -41.77 21.11 14.66
CA LEU A 25 -40.61 21.37 13.82
C LEU A 25 -39.37 21.71 14.66
N PHE A 26 -39.52 22.53 15.72
CA PHE A 26 -38.45 22.87 16.65
C PHE A 26 -38.00 21.67 17.50
N THR A 27 -38.92 20.80 17.92
CA THR A 27 -38.59 19.56 18.63
C THR A 27 -37.93 18.53 17.72
N PHE A 28 -38.34 18.43 16.45
CA PHE A 28 -37.62 17.64 15.44
C PHE A 28 -36.22 18.22 15.13
N TYR A 29 -36.09 19.54 15.02
CA TYR A 29 -34.81 20.21 14.81
C TYR A 29 -33.85 20.00 15.99
N HIS A 30 -34.35 20.07 17.23
CA HIS A 30 -33.57 19.75 18.42
C HIS A 30 -33.18 18.27 18.52
N CYS A 31 -34.01 17.36 18.01
CA CYS A 31 -33.68 15.94 17.95
C CYS A 31 -32.61 15.62 16.88
N PHE A 32 -32.49 16.46 15.84
CA PHE A 32 -31.51 16.30 14.75
C PHE A 32 -30.18 17.03 14.97
N GLN A 33 -30.01 17.77 16.09
CA GLN A 33 -28.82 18.61 16.30
C GLN A 33 -27.62 17.89 16.94
N TYR A 34 -27.69 16.57 17.19
CA TYR A 34 -26.69 15.85 18.00
C TYR A 34 -26.08 14.61 17.33
N PHE A 35 -26.03 14.56 16.00
CA PHE A 35 -25.13 13.63 15.29
C PHE A 35 -24.41 14.39 14.18
N ASN A 36 -23.57 15.35 14.57
CA ASN A 36 -22.48 15.73 13.68
C ASN A 36 -21.46 14.59 13.76
N ASP A 37 -21.44 13.73 12.76
CA ASP A 37 -20.33 12.79 12.60
C ASP A 37 -19.04 13.61 12.53
N LEU A 38 -18.09 13.30 13.42
CA LEU A 38 -16.78 13.94 13.37
C LEU A 38 -16.13 13.63 12.02
N PRO A 39 -15.36 14.57 11.45
CA PRO A 39 -14.58 14.26 10.27
C PRO A 39 -13.63 13.10 10.59
N GLU A 40 -13.32 12.29 9.58
CA GLU A 40 -12.34 11.24 9.72
C GLU A 40 -10.98 11.82 10.10
N ILE A 41 -10.42 11.31 11.19
CA ILE A 41 -9.14 11.75 11.73
C ILE A 41 -8.08 10.80 11.22
N LYS A 42 -7.09 11.34 10.51
CA LYS A 42 -5.96 10.58 9.98
C LYS A 42 -4.78 10.73 10.92
N ILE A 43 -4.21 9.61 11.35
CA ILE A 43 -2.99 9.57 12.15
C ILE A 43 -2.03 8.58 11.51
N TYR A 44 -0.74 8.92 11.48
CA TYR A 44 0.27 7.97 11.03
C TYR A 44 0.51 6.90 12.10
N GLU A 45 1.03 5.76 11.70
CA GLU A 45 1.60 4.80 12.64
C GLU A 45 2.90 5.31 13.29
N ASN A 46 3.63 4.43 13.97
CA ASN A 46 4.76 4.77 14.83
C ASN A 46 4.40 5.74 15.97
N LEU A 47 3.12 5.76 16.36
CA LEU A 47 2.68 6.48 17.55
C LEU A 47 3.29 5.84 18.78
N THR A 48 3.86 6.65 19.64
CA THR A 48 4.41 6.21 20.93
C THR A 48 3.37 6.37 22.04
N ILE A 49 3.56 5.65 23.15
CA ILE A 49 2.65 5.71 24.30
C ILE A 49 2.61 7.14 24.88
N GLY A 50 1.41 7.66 25.12
CA GLY A 50 1.17 8.97 25.73
C GLY A 50 1.06 10.13 24.74
N GLN A 51 1.21 9.87 23.44
CA GLN A 51 1.07 10.89 22.41
C GLN A 51 -0.40 11.33 22.26
N VAL A 52 -0.64 12.64 22.35
CA VAL A 52 -1.98 13.22 22.19
C VAL A 52 -2.29 13.33 20.70
N ILE A 53 -3.31 12.59 20.24
CA ILE A 53 -3.77 12.59 18.84
C ILE A 53 -4.88 13.60 18.59
N ILE A 54 -5.66 13.93 19.63
CA ILE A 54 -6.72 14.94 19.56
C ILE A 54 -6.66 15.76 20.84
N LYS A 55 -6.53 17.09 20.68
CA LYS A 55 -6.57 18.03 21.80
C LYS A 55 -7.99 18.48 22.03
N ASP A 56 -8.46 18.35 23.27
CA ASP A 56 -9.79 18.76 23.74
C ASP A 56 -10.94 18.46 22.75
N ILE A 57 -11.35 17.20 22.65
CA ILE A 57 -12.43 16.73 21.79
C ILE A 57 -13.76 17.46 22.03
N ARG A 58 -13.95 18.05 23.22
CA ARG A 58 -15.16 18.82 23.54
C ARG A 58 -15.32 20.04 22.66
N SER A 59 -14.20 20.71 22.33
CA SER A 59 -14.19 21.87 21.45
C SER A 59 -14.73 21.53 20.04
N LEU A 60 -14.45 20.31 19.56
CA LEU A 60 -14.92 19.81 18.27
C LEU A 60 -16.40 19.41 18.30
N LEU A 61 -16.90 18.99 19.47
CA LEU A 61 -18.27 18.51 19.64
C LEU A 61 -19.25 19.56 20.20
N GLY A 62 -18.74 20.73 20.60
CA GLY A 62 -19.56 21.75 21.28
C GLY A 62 -20.07 21.31 22.66
N VAL A 63 -19.33 20.44 23.35
CA VAL A 63 -19.69 19.92 24.68
C VAL A 63 -19.08 20.80 25.76
N SER A 64 -19.82 21.11 26.84
CA SER A 64 -19.27 21.89 27.94
C SER A 64 -18.23 21.11 28.74
N LYS A 65 -17.28 21.82 29.35
CA LYS A 65 -16.23 21.23 30.21
C LYS A 65 -16.79 20.61 31.50
N SER A 66 -18.00 20.99 31.90
CA SER A 66 -18.72 20.39 33.04
C SER A 66 -19.23 18.97 32.76
N ASN A 67 -19.43 18.61 31.49
CA ASN A 67 -19.97 17.31 31.11
C ASN A 67 -18.89 16.24 31.20
N TYR A 68 -19.24 15.12 31.82
CA TYR A 68 -18.40 13.92 31.79
C TYR A 68 -18.39 13.35 30.36
N ILE A 69 -17.22 12.96 29.85
CA ILE A 69 -17.07 12.31 28.56
C ILE A 69 -16.24 11.02 28.65
N GLN A 70 -16.53 10.05 27.79
CA GLN A 70 -15.81 8.79 27.70
C GLN A 70 -15.94 8.18 26.30
N LEU A 71 -15.00 7.30 25.93
CA LEU A 71 -15.14 6.44 24.75
C LEU A 71 -15.93 5.18 25.10
N SER A 72 -16.82 4.74 24.21
CA SER A 72 -17.47 3.43 24.33
C SER A 72 -16.45 2.30 24.12
N PRO A 73 -16.61 1.13 24.76
CA PRO A 73 -15.74 -0.02 24.50
C PRO A 73 -15.74 -0.42 23.02
N SER A 74 -14.56 -0.47 22.40
CA SER A 74 -14.35 -0.91 21.01
C SER A 74 -12.86 -1.25 20.74
N SER A 75 -12.53 -1.64 19.50
CA SER A 75 -11.15 -1.84 19.02
C SER A 75 -10.29 -0.59 19.24
N LEU A 76 -10.83 0.61 19.00
CA LEU A 76 -10.16 1.88 19.25
C LEU A 76 -9.72 2.02 20.73
N THR A 77 -10.56 1.58 21.66
CA THR A 77 -10.23 1.61 23.10
C THR A 77 -9.25 0.52 23.54
N GLN A 78 -8.67 -0.26 22.63
CA GLN A 78 -7.48 -1.05 22.95
C GLN A 78 -6.20 -0.20 22.86
N PHE A 79 -6.22 0.84 22.03
CA PHE A 79 -5.03 1.63 21.70
C PHE A 79 -5.09 3.08 22.17
N PHE A 80 -6.29 3.63 22.41
CA PHE A 80 -6.47 5.03 22.80
C PHE A 80 -7.33 5.19 24.07
N ARG A 81 -7.08 6.27 24.80
CA ARG A 81 -7.91 6.72 25.95
C ARG A 81 -8.29 8.18 25.78
N LEU A 82 -9.46 8.52 26.31
CA LEU A 82 -9.95 9.88 26.45
C LEU A 82 -9.78 10.30 27.91
N ASP A 83 -9.01 11.37 28.14
CA ASP A 83 -8.97 12.01 29.44
C ASP A 83 -10.22 12.87 29.62
N ASN A 84 -11.07 12.49 30.57
CA ASN A 84 -12.28 13.25 30.89
C ASN A 84 -11.97 14.67 31.39
N ILE A 85 -10.82 14.94 32.03
CA ILE A 85 -10.51 16.27 32.56
C ILE A 85 -10.09 17.22 31.45
N THR A 86 -9.08 16.83 30.66
CA THR A 86 -8.54 17.69 29.60
C THR A 86 -9.33 17.61 28.29
N GLY A 87 -10.09 16.53 28.07
CA GLY A 87 -10.71 16.23 26.78
C GLY A 87 -9.74 15.68 25.73
N ASN A 88 -8.48 15.42 26.10
CA ASN A 88 -7.48 14.90 25.17
C ASN A 88 -7.70 13.41 24.90
N ILE A 89 -7.51 13.00 23.65
CA ILE A 89 -7.38 11.59 23.28
C ILE A 89 -5.90 11.30 23.04
N TYR A 90 -5.38 10.29 23.72
CA TYR A 90 -3.98 9.91 23.65
C TYR A 90 -3.81 8.39 23.48
N SER A 91 -2.69 7.99 22.89
CA SER A 91 -2.30 6.60 22.72
C SER A 91 -1.88 5.97 24.05
N ILE A 92 -2.25 4.71 24.27
CA ILE A 92 -1.82 3.91 25.43
C ILE A 92 -0.96 2.71 25.04
N SER A 93 -0.74 2.53 23.74
CA SER A 93 0.12 1.51 23.15
C SER A 93 0.88 2.13 21.98
N SER A 94 1.91 1.44 21.49
CA SER A 94 2.42 1.71 20.16
C SER A 94 1.40 1.32 19.09
N ILE A 95 1.43 2.00 17.95
CA ILE A 95 0.66 1.70 16.75
C ILE A 95 1.66 1.41 15.63
N ASP A 96 1.56 0.24 15.04
CA ASP A 96 2.45 -0.30 14.00
C ASP A 96 1.62 -1.35 13.24
N LEU A 97 1.32 -1.07 11.98
CA LEU A 97 0.42 -1.81 11.10
C LEU A 97 0.99 -3.17 10.69
N GLU A 98 2.30 -3.31 10.69
CA GLU A 98 3.03 -4.54 10.38
C GLU A 98 2.91 -5.55 11.53
N THR A 99 2.58 -5.10 12.74
CA THR A 99 2.30 -6.00 13.86
C THR A 99 0.94 -6.68 13.77
N SER A 100 0.88 -7.94 14.22
CA SER A 100 -0.39 -8.68 14.31
C SER A 100 -1.40 -8.09 15.32
N ASN A 101 -0.98 -7.21 16.23
CA ASN A 101 -1.82 -6.69 17.31
C ASN A 101 -3.01 -5.87 16.77
N LEU A 102 -2.76 -4.96 15.84
CA LEU A 102 -3.82 -4.15 15.22
C LEU A 102 -4.79 -5.02 14.42
N CYS A 103 -4.28 -5.92 13.58
CA CYS A 103 -5.10 -6.86 12.81
C CYS A 103 -5.97 -7.76 13.71
N ASN A 104 -5.42 -8.26 14.81
CA ASN A 104 -6.17 -9.09 15.76
C ASN A 104 -7.34 -8.34 16.41
N MET A 105 -7.22 -7.03 16.59
CA MET A 105 -8.23 -6.18 17.22
C MET A 105 -9.22 -5.59 16.20
N GLU A 106 -8.76 -5.29 15.00
CA GLU A 106 -9.53 -4.62 13.95
C GLU A 106 -9.20 -5.22 12.57
N LYS A 107 -10.17 -5.93 11.99
CA LYS A 107 -9.99 -6.64 10.70
C LYS A 107 -9.67 -5.71 9.53
N SER A 108 -10.14 -4.46 9.58
CA SER A 108 -9.80 -3.48 8.54
C SER A 108 -8.29 -3.16 8.48
N CYS A 109 -7.55 -3.49 9.55
CA CYS A 109 -6.10 -3.33 9.67
C CYS A 109 -5.30 -4.60 9.35
N CYS A 110 -5.93 -5.66 8.79
CA CYS A 110 -5.25 -6.91 8.46
C CYS A 110 -4.69 -6.96 7.03
N HIS A 111 -3.45 -7.45 6.89
CA HIS A 111 -2.77 -7.65 5.61
C HIS A 111 -3.54 -8.59 4.63
N ASN A 112 -4.11 -9.69 5.13
CA ASN A 112 -4.76 -10.72 4.29
C ASN A 112 -6.27 -10.50 4.04
N TYR A 113 -6.97 -9.78 4.93
CA TYR A 113 -8.39 -9.47 4.73
C TYR A 113 -8.61 -8.55 3.50
N GLN A 114 -7.57 -7.81 3.12
CA GLN A 114 -7.56 -6.88 2.00
C GLN A 114 -7.36 -7.58 0.63
N TYR A 115 -6.75 -8.79 0.61
CA TYR A 115 -6.62 -9.64 -0.59
C TYR A 115 -7.88 -10.49 -0.85
N GLU A 116 -8.57 -10.98 0.19
CA GLU A 116 -9.79 -11.79 0.02
C GLU A 116 -10.98 -11.01 -0.58
N GLN A 117 -11.03 -9.69 -0.40
CA GLN A 117 -12.01 -8.85 -1.12
C GLN A 117 -11.64 -8.59 -2.59
N LEU A 118 -10.36 -8.74 -2.97
CA LEU A 118 -9.92 -8.57 -4.35
C LEU A 118 -10.46 -9.71 -5.24
N SER A 119 -10.36 -10.94 -4.77
CA SER A 119 -10.86 -12.14 -5.46
C SER A 119 -12.38 -12.11 -5.68
N ASN A 120 -13.14 -11.61 -4.71
CA ASN A 120 -14.60 -11.60 -4.78
C ASN A 120 -15.17 -10.47 -5.64
N ASP A 121 -14.51 -9.30 -5.69
CA ASP A 121 -14.98 -8.16 -6.49
C ASP A 121 -14.54 -8.23 -7.96
N LEU A 122 -13.35 -8.77 -8.25
CA LEU A 122 -12.90 -9.01 -9.62
C LEU A 122 -13.84 -9.99 -10.34
N MET A 123 -14.31 -11.04 -9.66
CA MET A 123 -15.29 -11.97 -10.21
C MET A 123 -16.66 -11.35 -10.46
N ASN A 124 -17.03 -10.28 -9.73
CA ASN A 124 -18.31 -9.59 -9.93
C ASN A 124 -18.23 -8.50 -11.01
N ASN A 125 -17.11 -7.77 -11.11
CA ASN A 125 -16.94 -6.69 -12.09
C ASN A 125 -16.59 -7.18 -13.50
N GLN A 126 -16.02 -8.38 -13.64
CA GLN A 126 -15.75 -8.99 -14.94
C GLN A 126 -17.04 -9.35 -15.71
N TYR A 127 -18.18 -9.46 -15.03
CA TYR A 127 -19.49 -9.64 -15.65
C TYR A 127 -20.13 -8.34 -16.16
N SER A 128 -19.73 -7.16 -15.65
CA SER A 128 -20.32 -5.87 -16.04
C SER A 128 -19.55 -5.15 -17.15
N ILE A 129 -18.25 -5.42 -17.32
CA ILE A 129 -17.41 -4.75 -18.34
C ILE A 129 -17.61 -5.35 -19.74
N ASN A 130 -18.00 -6.62 -19.84
CA ASN A 130 -18.22 -7.30 -21.13
C ASN A 130 -19.51 -6.86 -21.87
N GLN A 131 -20.20 -5.81 -21.41
CA GLN A 131 -21.43 -5.29 -22.05
C GLN A 131 -21.27 -3.89 -22.67
N LEU A 132 -20.09 -3.26 -22.64
CA LEU A 132 -19.94 -1.86 -23.08
C LEU A 132 -18.82 -1.56 -24.09
N ASN A 133 -18.07 -2.54 -24.58
CA ASN A 133 -17.02 -2.29 -25.58
C ASN A 133 -17.43 -2.78 -26.97
N ASP A 134 -18.27 -2.00 -27.65
CA ASP A 134 -18.34 -1.95 -29.11
C ASP A 134 -18.00 -0.51 -29.55
N ASN A 135 -16.89 -0.38 -30.29
CA ASN A 135 -16.43 0.76 -31.09
C ASN A 135 -15.67 1.91 -30.38
N ASP A 136 -14.34 1.94 -30.53
CA ASP A 136 -13.59 2.96 -31.30
C ASP A 136 -12.11 3.06 -30.85
N ASP A 137 -11.22 3.15 -31.84
CA ASP A 137 -9.79 2.76 -31.84
C ASP A 137 -8.80 3.88 -31.46
N ASP A 138 -9.19 4.88 -30.66
CA ASP A 138 -8.31 6.04 -30.35
C ASP A 138 -8.27 6.44 -28.85
N THR A 139 -8.54 5.50 -27.93
CA THR A 139 -8.65 5.79 -26.48
C THR A 139 -7.67 5.04 -25.56
N GLU A 140 -6.57 4.49 -26.08
CA GLU A 140 -5.62 3.75 -25.23
C GLU A 140 -4.73 4.65 -24.35
N GLU A 141 -4.29 5.83 -24.81
CA GLU A 141 -3.30 6.61 -24.05
C GLU A 141 -3.92 7.39 -22.87
N LEU A 142 -5.13 7.93 -23.03
CA LEU A 142 -5.85 8.67 -21.97
C LEU A 142 -6.60 7.75 -20.99
N SER A 143 -6.94 6.52 -21.41
CA SER A 143 -7.57 5.54 -20.52
C SER A 143 -6.55 4.93 -19.55
N ASN A 144 -5.28 4.82 -19.93
CA ASN A 144 -4.23 4.26 -19.08
C ASN A 144 -3.92 5.13 -17.85
N ASP A 145 -3.82 6.45 -18.02
CA ASP A 145 -3.64 7.37 -16.88
C ASP A 145 -4.89 7.41 -15.98
N LEU A 146 -6.09 7.37 -16.57
CA LEU A 146 -7.33 7.38 -15.82
C LEU A 146 -7.53 6.06 -15.05
N ASN A 147 -7.22 4.91 -15.66
CA ASN A 147 -7.25 3.61 -15.01
C ASN A 147 -6.20 3.51 -13.90
N HIS A 148 -4.98 4.04 -14.10
CA HIS A 148 -3.96 4.09 -13.06
C HIS A 148 -4.32 5.03 -11.89
N ILE A 149 -5.05 6.13 -12.17
CA ILE A 149 -5.58 7.04 -11.14
C ILE A 149 -6.77 6.42 -10.41
N ILE A 150 -7.68 5.75 -11.13
CA ILE A 150 -8.83 5.02 -10.58
C ILE A 150 -8.34 3.86 -9.71
N ASP A 151 -7.38 3.07 -10.17
CA ASP A 151 -6.77 1.99 -9.40
C ASP A 151 -6.09 2.54 -8.14
N ASN A 152 -5.31 3.62 -8.23
CA ASN A 152 -4.70 4.24 -7.06
C ASN A 152 -5.74 4.79 -6.06
N HIS A 153 -6.86 5.34 -6.53
CA HIS A 153 -7.92 5.88 -5.66
C HIS A 153 -8.76 4.75 -5.04
N VAL A 154 -9.08 3.71 -5.81
CA VAL A 154 -9.80 2.51 -5.37
C VAL A 154 -8.94 1.69 -4.39
N LEU A 155 -7.65 1.52 -4.67
CA LEU A 155 -6.68 0.92 -3.74
C LEU A 155 -6.58 1.78 -2.46
N LYS A 156 -6.41 3.11 -2.54
CA LYS A 156 -6.39 3.97 -1.35
C LYS A 156 -7.68 3.94 -0.51
N GLN A 157 -8.83 3.60 -1.11
CA GLN A 157 -10.07 3.38 -0.37
C GLN A 157 -10.18 1.97 0.24
N LYS A 158 -9.52 0.97 -0.35
CA LYS A 158 -9.58 -0.45 0.06
C LYS A 158 -8.55 -0.82 1.15
N TYR A 159 -7.44 -0.09 1.24
CA TYR A 159 -6.38 -0.28 2.24
C TYR A 159 -6.44 0.80 3.35
N GLN A 160 -7.50 0.79 4.16
CA GLN A 160 -7.67 1.75 5.26
C GLN A 160 -7.87 1.02 6.60
N CYS A 161 -6.91 1.14 7.51
CA CYS A 161 -7.03 0.67 8.88
C CYS A 161 -7.90 1.64 9.67
N LYS A 162 -9.18 1.29 9.87
CA LYS A 162 -10.18 2.20 10.43
C LYS A 162 -10.65 1.74 11.80
N LEU A 163 -10.22 2.46 12.82
CA LEU A 163 -10.68 2.30 14.20
C LEU A 163 -11.89 3.19 14.46
N THR A 164 -12.93 2.62 15.08
CA THR A 164 -14.15 3.38 15.38
C THR A 164 -14.62 3.21 16.83
N THR A 165 -15.24 4.24 17.36
CA THR A 165 -15.95 4.18 18.65
C THR A 165 -17.02 5.27 18.73
N PHE A 166 -17.94 5.16 19.69
CA PHE A 166 -18.81 6.27 20.07
C PHE A 166 -18.20 7.08 21.20
N ILE A 167 -18.31 8.39 21.10
CA ILE A 167 -18.07 9.31 22.20
C ILE A 167 -19.36 9.42 22.99
N LEU A 168 -19.28 9.13 24.28
CA LEU A 168 -20.37 9.19 25.22
C LEU A 168 -20.20 10.46 26.08
N ALA A 169 -21.28 11.20 26.32
CA ALA A 169 -21.26 12.36 27.21
C ALA A 169 -22.45 12.35 28.17
N SER A 170 -22.25 12.94 29.36
CA SER A 170 -23.34 13.19 30.31
C SER A 170 -24.09 14.46 29.97
N THR A 171 -25.39 14.49 30.23
CA THR A 171 -26.18 15.73 30.17
C THR A 171 -25.98 16.57 31.44
N ASP A 172 -26.11 17.89 31.36
CA ASP A 172 -25.82 18.83 32.48
C ASP A 172 -26.65 18.59 33.76
N HIS A 173 -27.70 17.75 33.69
CA HIS A 173 -28.68 17.57 34.77
C HIS A 173 -28.83 16.12 35.25
N ASP A 174 -28.27 15.14 34.53
CA ASP A 174 -28.36 13.71 34.87
C ASP A 174 -26.98 13.03 34.75
N MET A 175 -26.68 12.09 35.65
CA MET A 175 -25.50 11.20 35.54
C MET A 175 -25.61 10.17 34.39
N ARG A 176 -26.61 10.31 33.52
CA ARG A 176 -26.82 9.43 32.37
C ARG A 176 -25.86 9.82 31.26
N ILE A 177 -25.13 8.83 30.76
CA ILE A 177 -24.19 8.99 29.66
C ILE A 177 -24.83 8.39 28.40
N SER A 178 -24.82 9.13 27.30
CA SER A 178 -25.37 8.69 26.01
C SER A 178 -24.38 8.96 24.87
N PRO A 179 -24.41 8.18 23.78
CA PRO A 179 -23.61 8.47 22.60
C PRO A 179 -24.02 9.81 21.98
N ILE A 180 -23.04 10.64 21.66
CA ILE A 180 -23.23 11.98 21.09
C ILE A 180 -22.53 12.18 19.75
N SER A 181 -21.55 11.34 19.41
CA SER A 181 -20.89 11.37 18.11
C SER A 181 -20.12 10.08 17.88
N LYS A 182 -19.94 9.73 16.61
CA LYS A 182 -19.08 8.63 16.18
C LYS A 182 -17.69 9.17 15.85
N LEU A 183 -16.67 8.56 16.42
CA LEU A 183 -15.28 8.86 16.16
C LEU A 183 -14.71 7.85 15.16
N HIS A 184 -14.12 8.37 14.09
CA HIS A 184 -13.44 7.61 13.05
C HIS A 184 -11.95 7.99 13.03
N ILE A 185 -11.09 7.02 13.31
CA ILE A 185 -9.64 7.16 13.19
C ILE A 185 -9.14 6.25 12.08
N ASN A 186 -8.45 6.82 11.10
CA ASN A 186 -7.78 6.09 10.04
C ASN A 186 -6.27 6.11 10.31
N ILE A 187 -5.67 4.92 10.47
CA ILE A 187 -4.22 4.77 10.63
C ILE A 187 -3.61 4.76 9.23
N ILE A 188 -2.67 5.68 9.01
CA ILE A 188 -1.95 5.86 7.76
C ILE A 188 -0.60 5.15 7.87
N ASP A 189 -0.41 4.24 6.94
CA ASP A 189 0.83 3.51 6.67
C ASP A 189 1.98 4.46 6.33
N LEU A 190 3.10 4.27 7.00
CA LEU A 190 4.38 4.86 6.68
C LEU A 190 5.16 3.89 5.79
N ASN A 191 6.06 4.43 4.97
CA ASN A 191 7.08 3.61 4.34
C ASN A 191 8.29 3.56 5.30
N ASP A 192 8.29 2.58 6.19
CA ASP A 192 9.37 2.37 7.15
C ASP A 192 9.98 0.96 7.10
N ASN A 193 9.52 0.11 6.18
CA ASN A 193 10.11 -1.19 5.90
C ASN A 193 10.70 -1.25 4.49
N PRO A 194 12.04 -1.29 4.33
CA PRO A 194 12.63 -1.46 3.01
C PRO A 194 12.37 -2.87 2.46
N PRO A 195 12.38 -3.05 1.11
CA PRO A 195 12.36 -4.37 0.49
C PRO A 195 13.48 -5.29 1.00
N GLN A 196 13.20 -6.59 1.15
CA GLN A 196 14.15 -7.60 1.63
C GLN A 196 14.09 -8.88 0.79
N PHE A 197 15.25 -9.43 0.45
CA PHE A 197 15.37 -10.73 -0.20
C PHE A 197 15.58 -11.82 0.86
N ASN A 198 14.63 -12.74 0.97
CA ASN A 198 14.72 -13.87 1.89
C ASN A 198 15.13 -15.14 1.12
N ILE A 199 16.44 -15.39 1.04
CA ILE A 199 16.97 -16.63 0.47
C ILE A 199 17.40 -17.56 1.59
N VAL A 200 16.67 -18.67 1.71
CA VAL A 200 17.00 -19.75 2.63
C VAL A 200 17.99 -20.67 1.92
N SER A 201 19.19 -20.85 2.48
CA SER A 201 20.12 -21.87 2.00
C SER A 201 19.68 -23.25 2.53
N ASP A 202 19.72 -24.28 1.68
CA ASP A 202 19.35 -25.67 2.03
C ASP A 202 20.30 -26.31 3.08
N ASP A 203 21.41 -25.65 3.41
CA ASP A 203 22.35 -26.09 4.45
C ASP A 203 21.81 -25.77 5.85
N SER A 204 21.05 -26.71 6.40
CA SER A 204 20.71 -27.09 7.80
C SER A 204 21.09 -26.23 9.04
N MET A 205 21.42 -24.95 8.92
CA MET A 205 21.86 -24.05 10.00
C MET A 205 21.43 -22.60 9.74
N ASN A 206 20.14 -22.33 9.48
CA ASN A 206 19.52 -20.99 9.65
C ASN A 206 20.33 -19.77 9.13
N SER A 207 21.13 -19.93 8.07
CA SER A 207 21.94 -18.86 7.50
C SER A 207 21.24 -18.34 6.25
N GLN A 208 20.72 -17.12 6.34
CA GLN A 208 20.22 -16.37 5.19
C GLN A 208 21.40 -16.06 4.28
N SER A 209 21.37 -16.57 3.04
CA SER A 209 22.42 -16.30 2.06
C SER A 209 22.12 -14.97 1.36
N ASN A 210 23.04 -14.02 1.43
CA ASN A 210 22.92 -12.73 0.72
C ASN A 210 23.39 -12.80 -0.74
N LEU A 211 23.25 -13.97 -1.37
CA LEU A 211 23.88 -14.26 -2.64
C LEU A 211 23.05 -15.26 -3.46
N ILE A 212 22.87 -14.94 -4.74
CA ILE A 212 22.27 -15.80 -5.75
C ILE A 212 23.37 -16.22 -6.71
N TYR A 213 23.46 -17.53 -6.98
CA TYR A 213 24.32 -18.09 -8.02
C TYR A 213 23.47 -18.57 -9.18
N LEU A 214 23.82 -18.14 -10.40
CA LEU A 214 23.25 -18.61 -11.65
C LEU A 214 24.37 -18.91 -12.65
N SER A 215 24.06 -19.66 -13.70
CA SER A 215 24.96 -19.83 -14.84
C SER A 215 24.21 -19.62 -16.15
N PHE A 216 24.91 -19.09 -17.14
CA PHE A 216 24.41 -19.02 -18.52
C PHE A 216 25.41 -19.72 -19.43
N LEU A 217 24.90 -20.42 -20.44
CA LEU A 217 25.73 -21.02 -21.47
C LEU A 217 26.37 -19.92 -22.33
N GLU A 218 27.62 -20.10 -22.72
CA GLU A 218 28.24 -19.22 -23.72
C GLU A 218 27.71 -19.45 -25.14
N GLY A 219 28.07 -18.52 -26.04
CA GLY A 219 27.71 -18.57 -27.45
C GLY A 219 26.21 -18.41 -27.73
N SER A 220 25.84 -18.71 -28.98
CA SER A 220 24.47 -18.49 -29.49
C SER A 220 23.38 -19.29 -28.77
N LEU A 221 23.74 -20.43 -28.16
CA LEU A 221 22.79 -21.30 -27.45
C LEU A 221 22.33 -20.72 -26.11
N GLY A 222 23.12 -19.85 -25.49
CA GLY A 222 22.73 -19.16 -24.26
C GLY A 222 21.70 -18.05 -24.50
N VAL A 223 21.67 -17.45 -25.69
CA VAL A 223 20.85 -16.26 -25.96
C VAL A 223 19.36 -16.59 -25.79
N HIS A 224 18.64 -15.70 -25.11
CA HIS A 224 17.23 -15.81 -24.72
C HIS A 224 16.89 -16.87 -23.68
N THR A 225 17.88 -17.59 -23.15
CA THR A 225 17.67 -18.41 -21.95
C THR A 225 17.35 -17.52 -20.74
N LYS A 226 16.66 -18.10 -19.75
CA LYS A 226 16.04 -17.38 -18.63
C LYS A 226 16.26 -18.13 -17.33
N HIS A 227 16.44 -17.39 -16.25
CA HIS A 227 16.39 -17.89 -14.89
C HIS A 227 15.36 -17.12 -14.07
N ASP A 228 14.54 -17.84 -13.31
CA ASP A 228 13.68 -17.24 -12.30
C ASP A 228 14.54 -16.69 -11.15
N LEU A 229 14.14 -15.53 -10.64
CA LEU A 229 14.76 -14.86 -9.52
C LEU A 229 13.77 -14.70 -8.37
N PRO A 230 14.24 -14.75 -7.10
CA PRO A 230 13.39 -14.46 -5.97
C PRO A 230 12.95 -12.99 -6.00
N ARG A 231 11.70 -12.75 -5.59
CA ARG A 231 11.20 -11.40 -5.34
C ARG A 231 11.60 -10.94 -3.96
N ALA A 232 11.69 -9.62 -3.80
CA ALA A 232 11.81 -9.03 -2.48
C ALA A 232 10.42 -9.01 -1.81
N PHE A 233 10.42 -9.24 -0.50
CA PHE A 233 9.29 -9.00 0.37
C PHE A 233 9.42 -7.61 0.99
N ASP A 234 8.30 -6.94 1.18
CA ASP A 234 8.22 -5.63 1.79
C ASP A 234 7.04 -5.66 2.76
N ALA A 235 7.31 -5.29 4.01
CA ALA A 235 6.38 -5.51 5.11
C ALA A 235 5.25 -4.48 5.12
N ASP A 236 5.45 -3.30 4.52
CA ASP A 236 4.50 -2.19 4.56
C ASP A 236 3.10 -2.65 4.11
N VAL A 237 2.06 -2.25 4.85
CA VAL A 237 0.70 -2.69 4.55
C VAL A 237 0.17 -2.01 3.28
N SER A 238 0.51 -0.76 3.00
CA SER A 238 -0.01 -0.06 1.82
C SER A 238 0.70 -0.51 0.53
N PRO A 239 -0.03 -0.90 -0.53
CA PRO A 239 0.57 -1.28 -1.81
C PRO A 239 1.36 -0.16 -2.49
N ILE A 240 1.18 1.10 -2.07
CA ILE A 240 2.01 2.21 -2.58
C ILE A 240 3.41 2.20 -1.97
N ASN A 241 3.55 1.70 -0.75
CA ASN A 241 4.81 1.66 -0.02
C ASN A 241 5.56 0.35 -0.23
N ARG A 242 4.93 -0.70 -0.78
CA ARG A 242 5.60 -1.95 -1.14
C ARG A 242 6.45 -1.86 -2.41
N VAL A 243 7.26 -2.91 -2.66
CA VAL A 243 8.06 -3.13 -3.88
C VAL A 243 7.33 -2.71 -5.17
N LYS A 244 7.93 -1.79 -5.93
CA LYS A 244 7.39 -1.28 -7.19
C LYS A 244 8.14 -1.77 -8.41
N ASN A 245 9.46 -1.87 -8.32
CA ASN A 245 10.29 -2.25 -9.45
C ASN A 245 11.56 -2.97 -8.99
N TYR A 246 12.24 -3.54 -9.98
CA TYR A 246 13.51 -4.20 -9.81
C TYR A 246 14.51 -3.68 -10.85
N LEU A 247 15.77 -3.64 -10.46
CA LEU A 247 16.87 -3.26 -11.35
C LEU A 247 18.13 -4.07 -11.03
N ILE A 248 19.04 -4.12 -12.00
CA ILE A 248 20.38 -4.72 -11.84
C ILE A 248 21.46 -3.65 -12.06
N GLU A 249 22.54 -3.75 -11.30
CA GLU A 249 23.74 -2.93 -11.49
C GLU A 249 25.00 -3.77 -11.35
N TRP A 250 26.13 -3.29 -11.86
CA TRP A 250 27.43 -3.93 -11.67
C TRP A 250 27.86 -3.83 -10.21
N ASP A 251 28.40 -4.91 -9.65
CA ASP A 251 28.98 -4.88 -8.31
C ASP A 251 30.31 -4.10 -8.33
N GLU A 252 30.32 -2.89 -7.77
CA GLU A 252 31.41 -1.91 -7.88
C GLU A 252 32.76 -2.37 -7.29
N ILE A 253 32.80 -3.47 -6.54
CA ILE A 253 34.01 -3.94 -5.85
C ILE A 253 35.10 -4.42 -6.85
N ILE A 254 34.79 -4.67 -8.13
CA ILE A 254 35.74 -5.35 -9.05
C ILE A 254 36.13 -4.55 -10.32
N HIS A 255 35.38 -3.54 -10.75
CA HIS A 255 35.65 -2.92 -12.05
C HIS A 255 36.67 -1.76 -12.02
N ASN A 256 37.96 -2.12 -12.05
CA ASN A 256 39.04 -1.23 -12.49
C ASN A 256 39.28 -1.38 -14.01
N SER A 257 38.40 -0.82 -14.85
CA SER A 257 38.74 -0.28 -16.18
C SER A 257 37.49 0.03 -17.01
N HIS A 258 37.34 1.31 -17.40
CA HIS A 258 36.69 1.82 -18.60
C HIS A 258 35.52 1.01 -19.23
N GLN A 259 34.27 1.35 -18.90
CA GLN A 259 33.20 1.78 -19.83
C GLN A 259 31.78 1.54 -19.30
N SER A 260 30.91 2.50 -19.63
CA SER A 260 29.43 2.50 -19.55
C SER A 260 28.82 2.60 -18.15
N SER A 261 27.66 3.26 -18.10
CA SER A 261 26.92 3.60 -16.88
C SER A 261 26.75 2.38 -15.95
N SER A 262 27.07 2.55 -14.66
CA SER A 262 26.79 1.55 -13.63
C SER A 262 25.29 1.26 -13.47
N LEU A 263 24.43 2.10 -14.04
CA LEU A 263 22.98 2.01 -13.93
C LEU A 263 22.35 1.34 -15.16
N SER A 264 21.44 0.40 -14.92
CA SER A 264 20.60 -0.19 -15.95
C SER A 264 19.62 0.83 -16.57
N THR A 265 19.23 0.60 -17.82
CA THR A 265 18.15 1.35 -18.47
C THR A 265 16.80 0.68 -18.20
N MET A 266 15.82 1.44 -17.70
CA MET A 266 14.47 0.97 -17.41
C MET A 266 13.52 1.21 -18.59
N THR A 267 12.67 0.24 -18.88
CA THR A 267 11.59 0.35 -19.87
C THR A 267 10.28 -0.18 -19.27
N TYR A 268 9.18 0.51 -19.56
CA TYR A 268 7.86 0.21 -19.01
C TYR A 268 6.89 -0.16 -20.12
N THR A 269 6.16 -1.24 -19.91
CA THR A 269 4.96 -1.61 -20.66
C THR A 269 3.82 -1.79 -19.66
N ASN A 270 2.59 -1.98 -20.15
CA ASN A 270 1.40 -2.08 -19.27
C ASN A 270 1.54 -3.17 -18.20
N ASP A 271 2.16 -4.32 -18.52
CA ASP A 271 2.31 -5.44 -17.58
C ASP A 271 3.77 -5.73 -17.16
N GLN A 272 4.76 -5.29 -17.95
CA GLN A 272 6.16 -5.62 -17.70
C GLN A 272 7.05 -4.40 -17.52
N ILE A 273 7.98 -4.53 -16.57
CA ILE A 273 9.06 -3.58 -16.33
C ILE A 273 10.37 -4.31 -16.63
N TRP A 274 11.20 -3.75 -17.50
CA TRP A 274 12.51 -4.33 -17.81
C TRP A 274 13.65 -3.40 -17.45
N SER A 275 14.73 -3.99 -16.94
CA SER A 275 16.01 -3.35 -16.63
C SER A 275 17.10 -4.04 -17.45
N LYS A 276 17.78 -3.32 -18.35
CA LYS A 276 18.88 -3.87 -19.15
C LYS A 276 20.24 -3.39 -18.63
N LEU A 277 21.17 -4.32 -18.44
CA LEU A 277 22.56 -4.06 -18.06
C LEU A 277 23.50 -5.02 -18.81
N GLY A 278 24.29 -4.48 -19.73
CA GLY A 278 25.16 -5.29 -20.60
C GLY A 278 24.37 -6.37 -21.34
N PRO A 279 24.79 -7.65 -21.30
CA PRO A 279 24.11 -8.74 -21.99
C PRO A 279 22.85 -9.21 -21.25
N PHE A 280 22.56 -8.69 -20.06
CA PHE A 280 21.46 -9.16 -19.21
C PHE A 280 20.25 -8.24 -19.26
N ARG A 281 19.07 -8.85 -19.30
CA ARG A 281 17.78 -8.16 -19.15
C ARG A 281 17.01 -8.77 -17.98
N LEU A 282 16.77 -7.97 -16.97
CA LEU A 282 15.84 -8.28 -15.90
C LEU A 282 14.41 -7.94 -16.35
N ILE A 283 13.47 -8.84 -16.09
CA ILE A 283 12.07 -8.74 -16.50
C ILE A 283 11.19 -9.01 -15.28
N TYR A 284 10.42 -8.00 -14.88
CA TYR A 284 9.36 -8.14 -13.87
C TYR A 284 7.99 -8.10 -14.55
N THR A 285 7.19 -9.15 -14.38
CA THR A 285 5.82 -9.25 -14.89
C THR A 285 4.83 -9.10 -13.75
N LYS A 286 4.05 -8.01 -13.74
CA LYS A 286 3.17 -7.64 -12.62
C LYS A 286 2.02 -8.63 -12.44
N SER A 287 1.34 -9.00 -13.52
CA SER A 287 0.14 -9.85 -13.51
C SER A 287 0.32 -11.20 -12.82
N ILE A 288 1.51 -11.80 -12.94
CA ILE A 288 1.86 -13.11 -12.36
C ILE A 288 2.91 -13.00 -11.25
N GLU A 289 3.30 -11.78 -10.90
CA GLU A 289 4.35 -11.49 -9.92
C GLU A 289 5.61 -12.35 -10.09
N ASN A 290 6.14 -12.40 -11.31
CA ASN A 290 7.33 -13.18 -11.65
C ASN A 290 8.49 -12.23 -11.98
N LEU A 291 9.69 -12.58 -11.49
CA LEU A 291 10.94 -11.89 -11.78
C LEU A 291 11.90 -12.87 -12.45
N VAL A 292 12.40 -12.50 -13.63
CA VAL A 292 13.31 -13.32 -14.43
C VAL A 292 14.49 -12.49 -14.90
N ILE A 293 15.66 -13.12 -14.99
CA ILE A 293 16.80 -12.58 -15.76
C ILE A 293 16.97 -13.38 -17.05
N GLN A 294 17.10 -12.68 -18.16
CA GLN A 294 17.28 -13.22 -19.50
C GLN A 294 18.64 -12.78 -20.07
N LEU A 295 19.27 -13.65 -20.86
CA LEU A 295 20.41 -13.30 -21.68
C LEU A 295 19.96 -12.74 -23.04
N ASP A 296 20.41 -11.55 -23.41
CA ASP A 296 20.07 -10.88 -24.68
C ASP A 296 21.20 -10.93 -25.72
N GLU A 297 22.44 -11.13 -25.28
CA GLU A 297 23.65 -11.07 -26.10
C GLU A 297 24.53 -12.28 -25.77
N GLU A 298 25.30 -12.76 -26.74
CA GLU A 298 26.19 -13.92 -26.55
C GLU A 298 27.24 -13.64 -25.48
N LEU A 299 27.47 -14.62 -24.61
CA LEU A 299 28.60 -14.62 -23.68
C LEU A 299 29.79 -15.33 -24.33
N ASP A 300 30.98 -14.97 -23.86
CA ASP A 300 32.26 -15.56 -24.26
C ASP A 300 33.05 -15.76 -22.96
N ARG A 301 33.19 -17.02 -22.56
CA ARG A 301 33.83 -17.39 -21.30
C ARG A 301 35.31 -17.04 -21.31
N GLU A 302 36.00 -17.20 -22.43
CA GLU A 302 37.41 -16.84 -22.58
C GLU A 302 37.63 -15.33 -22.36
N LYS A 303 36.65 -14.50 -22.73
CA LYS A 303 36.67 -13.06 -22.46
C LYS A 303 36.28 -12.72 -21.03
N GLN A 304 35.19 -13.29 -20.52
CA GLN A 304 34.71 -13.05 -19.16
C GLN A 304 33.88 -14.24 -18.66
N SER A 305 34.45 -15.01 -17.73
CA SER A 305 33.84 -16.21 -17.17
C SER A 305 32.89 -15.96 -15.99
N ILE A 306 32.93 -14.77 -15.38
CA ILE A 306 32.09 -14.42 -14.22
C ILE A 306 31.60 -12.98 -14.33
N TYR A 307 30.31 -12.77 -14.11
CA TYR A 307 29.69 -11.46 -13.95
C TYR A 307 29.17 -11.33 -12.52
N LYS A 308 29.54 -10.24 -11.85
CA LYS A 308 29.03 -9.92 -10.50
C LYS A 308 28.11 -8.72 -10.58
N LEU A 309 26.85 -8.97 -10.26
CA LEU A 309 25.77 -8.01 -10.30
C LEU A 309 25.19 -7.81 -8.90
N ARG A 310 24.43 -6.74 -8.74
CA ARG A 310 23.55 -6.51 -7.60
C ARG A 310 22.12 -6.42 -8.10
N LEU A 311 21.27 -7.32 -7.63
CA LEU A 311 19.83 -7.27 -7.86
C LEU A 311 19.21 -6.37 -6.79
N ILE A 312 18.42 -5.40 -7.21
CA ILE A 312 17.84 -4.38 -6.34
C ILE A 312 16.34 -4.38 -6.52
N ALA A 313 15.63 -4.40 -5.40
CA ALA A 313 14.22 -4.09 -5.31
C ALA A 313 14.10 -2.67 -4.77
N GLN A 314 13.24 -1.87 -5.39
CA GLN A 314 12.90 -0.54 -4.89
C GLN A 314 11.40 -0.45 -4.70
N ASP A 315 11.00 0.11 -3.57
CA ASP A 315 9.62 0.34 -3.21
C ASP A 315 9.07 1.65 -3.80
N GLY A 316 7.85 2.05 -3.41
CA GLY A 316 7.25 3.29 -3.90
C GLY A 316 7.62 4.57 -3.14
N GLY A 317 8.38 4.49 -2.05
CA GLY A 317 8.97 5.63 -1.34
C GLY A 317 10.50 5.71 -1.46
N ASP A 318 11.06 5.00 -2.43
CA ASP A 318 12.48 4.94 -2.78
C ASP A 318 13.40 4.22 -1.77
N LEU A 319 12.88 3.48 -0.79
CA LEU A 319 13.73 2.56 -0.05
C LEU A 319 14.10 1.36 -0.92
N ARG A 320 15.28 0.80 -0.65
CA ARG A 320 15.89 -0.23 -1.50
C ARG A 320 16.37 -1.41 -0.67
N GLY A 321 16.05 -2.61 -1.17
CA GLY A 321 16.68 -3.86 -0.79
C GLY A 321 17.62 -4.33 -1.90
N SER A 322 18.70 -5.01 -1.55
CA SER A 322 19.59 -5.58 -2.56
C SER A 322 20.23 -6.88 -2.16
N ILE A 323 20.53 -7.71 -3.15
CA ILE A 323 21.21 -8.99 -2.99
C ILE A 323 22.27 -9.17 -4.08
N GLN A 324 23.37 -9.84 -3.76
CA GLN A 324 24.42 -10.11 -4.75
C GLN A 324 23.96 -11.22 -5.71
N LEU A 325 24.29 -11.06 -6.99
CA LEU A 325 24.00 -12.02 -8.05
C LEU A 325 25.31 -12.34 -8.77
N ILE A 326 25.79 -13.57 -8.63
CA ILE A 326 26.96 -14.08 -9.34
C ILE A 326 26.47 -14.96 -10.49
N ILE A 327 26.90 -14.60 -11.69
CA ILE A 327 26.60 -15.32 -12.92
C ILE A 327 27.90 -15.91 -13.45
N GLU A 328 27.95 -17.24 -13.51
CA GLU A 328 29.04 -17.97 -14.17
C GLU A 328 28.71 -18.23 -15.64
N VAL A 329 29.72 -18.25 -16.49
CA VAL A 329 29.58 -18.62 -17.90
C VAL A 329 29.98 -20.08 -18.05
N ASP A 330 29.01 -20.92 -18.44
CA ASP A 330 29.23 -22.34 -18.66
C ASP A 330 29.96 -22.55 -20.00
N ASP A 331 31.06 -23.32 -19.92
CA ASP A 331 31.94 -23.66 -21.04
C ASP A 331 31.23 -24.56 -22.07
N VAL A 332 31.28 -24.15 -23.34
CA VAL A 332 31.00 -25.03 -24.47
C VAL A 332 32.32 -25.27 -25.20
N ASN A 333 32.72 -26.54 -25.32
CA ASN A 333 33.95 -26.90 -26.03
C ASN A 333 33.82 -26.67 -27.56
N GLU A 334 33.97 -25.42 -27.97
CA GLU A 334 33.84 -24.95 -29.36
C GLU A 334 35.20 -24.87 -30.08
N PHE A 335 36.31 -24.81 -29.32
CA PHE A 335 37.66 -24.68 -29.87
C PHE A 335 38.47 -25.98 -29.73
N PRO A 336 38.82 -26.66 -30.85
CA PRO A 336 39.74 -27.80 -30.80
C PRO A 336 41.17 -27.34 -30.48
N PRO A 337 42.00 -28.20 -29.86
CA PRO A 337 43.38 -27.85 -29.56
C PRO A 337 44.16 -27.52 -30.83
N ILE A 338 44.88 -26.39 -30.82
CA ILE A 338 45.80 -25.99 -31.88
C ILE A 338 47.23 -26.23 -31.36
N PHE A 339 48.00 -27.07 -32.06
CA PHE A 339 49.42 -27.24 -31.80
C PHE A 339 50.20 -26.11 -32.47
N VAL A 340 50.98 -25.36 -31.69
CA VAL A 340 51.95 -24.39 -32.22
C VAL A 340 53.24 -25.10 -32.62
N ASP A 341 53.74 -24.81 -33.82
CA ASP A 341 55.01 -25.36 -34.32
C ASP A 341 56.19 -24.78 -33.53
N SER A 342 57.17 -25.62 -33.20
CA SER A 342 58.34 -25.27 -32.38
C SER A 342 59.32 -24.26 -33.01
N ASN A 343 58.98 -23.67 -34.16
CA ASN A 343 59.87 -22.79 -34.93
C ASN A 343 59.64 -21.30 -34.68
N ASP A 344 58.64 -20.90 -33.89
CA ASP A 344 58.34 -19.50 -33.55
C ASP A 344 59.07 -18.98 -32.29
N PHE A 345 60.04 -19.73 -31.76
CA PHE A 345 60.95 -19.28 -30.69
C PHE A 345 62.35 -18.96 -31.22
N ASN A 346 62.46 -18.21 -32.33
CA ASN A 346 63.74 -17.70 -32.84
C ASN A 346 63.91 -16.20 -32.60
#